data_AF-A0A0F9NXY5-F1
#
_entry.id   AF-A0A0F9NXY5-F1
#
_cell.length_a   1.000
_cell.length_b   1.000
_cell.length_c   1.000
_cell.angle_alpha   90.00
_cell.angle_beta   90.00
_cell.angle_gamma   90.00
#
_symmetry.space_group_name_H-M   'P 1'
#
loop_
_entity.id
_entity.type
_entity.pdbx_description
1 polymer ?
#
loop_
_entity_poly.entity_id
_entity_poly.type
_entity_poly.pdbx_seq_one_letter_code
_entity_poly.pdbx_strand_id
1 'polypeptide(L)'
;MKREVTLLIKEIHSSLLKRKSTLVETEIYFRIGDYYVSKGKYDISIEYFKQGKEIAIPRKENKWIEKAEYEIRRYNSFIEDFKRDLMR
;
A
#
# COMPACT_ATOMS: atom_id res chain seq x y z
N MET A 1 -28.75 -30.58 0.52
CA MET A 1 -27.72 -30.94 1.51
C MET A 1 -26.29 -31.10 0.95
N LYS A 2 -25.89 -32.18 0.26
CA LYS A 2 -24.47 -32.34 -0.20
C LYS A 2 -23.97 -31.26 -1.19
N ARG A 3 -24.82 -30.78 -2.09
CA ARG A 3 -24.48 -29.72 -3.07
C ARG A 3 -24.25 -28.36 -2.40
N GLU A 4 -25.05 -28.00 -1.40
CA GLU A 4 -24.94 -26.70 -0.70
C GLU A 4 -23.65 -26.64 0.13
N VAL A 5 -23.30 -27.72 0.84
CA VAL A 5 -22.04 -27.81 1.60
C VAL A 5 -20.83 -27.65 0.67
N THR A 6 -20.89 -28.23 -0.53
CA THR A 6 -19.81 -28.12 -1.51
C THR A 6 -19.64 -26.69 -2.05
N LEU A 7 -20.74 -25.98 -2.29
CA LEU A 7 -20.71 -24.58 -2.74
C LEU A 7 -20.16 -23.66 -1.64
N LEU A 8 -20.60 -23.83 -0.40
CA LEU A 8 -20.12 -23.07 0.75
C LEU A 8 -18.61 -23.26 0.96
N ILE A 9 -18.10 -24.50 0.86
CA ILE A 9 -16.67 -24.78 0.98
C ILE A 9 -15.87 -24.07 -0.14
N LYS A 10 -16.39 -24.05 -1.38
CA LYS A 10 -15.75 -23.34 -2.49
C LYS A 10 -15.70 -21.83 -2.28
N GLU A 11 -16.77 -21.23 -1.76
CA GLU A 11 -16.80 -19.81 -1.42
C GLU A 11 -15.85 -19.46 -0.27
N ILE A 12 -15.82 -20.27 0.78
CA ILE A 12 -14.88 -20.09 1.89
C ILE A 12 -13.44 -20.21 1.37
N HIS A 13 -13.15 -21.22 0.54
CA HIS A 13 -11.82 -21.42 -0.02
C HIS A 13 -11.39 -20.25 -0.91
N SER A 14 -12.25 -19.77 -1.81
CA SER A 14 -11.93 -18.62 -2.68
C SER A 14 -11.76 -17.34 -1.88
N SER A 15 -12.58 -17.13 -0.85
CA SER A 15 -12.46 -16.03 0.12
C SER A 15 -11.14 -16.06 0.88
N LEU A 16 -10.73 -17.23 1.38
CA LEU A 16 -9.47 -17.42 2.09
C LEU A 16 -8.26 -17.21 1.17
N LEU A 17 -8.32 -17.71 -0.08
CA LEU A 17 -7.25 -17.51 -1.08
C LEU A 17 -7.09 -16.02 -1.41
N LYS A 18 -8.21 -15.32 -1.63
CA LYS A 18 -8.26 -13.88 -1.84
C LYS A 18 -7.63 -13.18 -0.63
N ARG A 19 -8.08 -13.48 0.59
CA ARG A 19 -7.53 -12.93 1.85
C ARG A 19 -6.02 -13.12 2.00
N LYS A 20 -5.52 -14.31 1.67
CA LYS A 20 -4.09 -14.66 1.81
C LYS A 20 -3.22 -13.92 0.78
N SER A 21 -3.72 -13.72 -0.45
CA SER A 21 -3.01 -12.90 -1.45
C SER A 21 -3.07 -11.40 -1.15
N THR A 22 -4.18 -10.94 -0.55
CA THR A 22 -4.38 -9.52 -0.26
C THR A 22 -3.43 -8.99 0.81
N LEU A 23 -3.19 -9.71 1.91
CA LEU A 23 -2.29 -9.22 2.97
C LEU A 23 -0.86 -8.92 2.50
N VAL A 24 -0.40 -9.56 1.41
CA VAL A 24 0.95 -9.37 0.85
C VAL A 24 1.00 -8.18 -0.11
N GLU A 25 -0.11 -7.86 -0.77
CA GLU A 25 -0.14 -6.88 -1.85
C GLU A 25 0.17 -5.47 -1.35
N THR A 26 -0.48 -5.02 -0.26
CA THR A 26 -0.19 -3.73 0.38
C THR A 26 1.29 -3.64 0.74
N GLU A 27 1.82 -4.68 1.40
CA GLU A 27 3.22 -4.71 1.83
C GLU A 27 4.20 -4.62 0.66
N ILE A 28 3.90 -5.24 -0.49
CA ILE A 28 4.73 -5.15 -1.70
C ILE A 28 4.84 -3.69 -2.18
N TYR A 29 3.73 -2.97 -2.29
CA TYR A 29 3.76 -1.56 -2.70
C TYR A 29 4.62 -0.72 -1.76
N PHE A 30 4.52 -0.95 -0.44
CA PHE A 30 5.36 -0.25 0.53
C PHE A 30 6.84 -0.61 0.41
N ARG A 31 7.18 -1.87 0.18
CA ARG A 31 8.57 -2.29 -0.04
C ARG A 31 9.16 -1.67 -1.31
N ILE A 32 8.36 -1.51 -2.35
CA ILE A 32 8.79 -0.80 -3.57
C ILE A 32 8.97 0.70 -3.29
N GLY A 33 8.06 1.32 -2.54
CA GLY A 33 8.21 2.69 -2.06
C GLY A 33 9.52 2.88 -1.29
N ASP A 34 9.74 2.05 -0.25
CA ASP A 34 10.96 2.03 0.56
C ASP A 34 12.22 1.82 -0.31
N TYR A 35 12.16 0.99 -1.36
CA TYR A 35 13.24 0.83 -2.33
C TYR A 35 13.54 2.15 -3.07
N TYR A 36 12.52 2.87 -3.54
CA TYR A 36 12.73 4.16 -4.21
C TYR A 36 13.18 5.28 -3.27
N VAL A 37 12.77 5.27 -1.99
CA VAL A 37 13.36 6.11 -0.95
C VAL A 37 14.88 5.88 -0.88
N SER A 38 15.32 4.61 -0.86
CA SER A 38 16.75 4.28 -0.82
C SER A 38 17.54 4.76 -2.04
N LYS A 39 16.85 5.08 -3.14
CA LYS A 39 17.44 5.65 -4.37
C LYS A 39 17.31 7.17 -4.46
N GLY A 40 16.77 7.83 -3.43
CA GLY A 40 16.48 9.26 -3.44
C GLY A 40 15.37 9.68 -4.40
N LYS A 41 14.59 8.72 -4.93
CA LYS A 41 13.51 8.96 -5.89
C LYS A 41 12.19 9.13 -5.14
N TYR A 42 12.07 10.26 -4.44
CA TYR A 42 10.98 10.51 -3.51
C TYR A 42 9.62 10.69 -4.19
N ASP A 43 9.61 11.30 -5.37
CA ASP A 43 8.43 11.43 -6.24
C ASP A 43 7.83 10.06 -6.61
N ILE A 44 8.68 9.13 -7.05
CA ILE A 44 8.27 7.77 -7.40
C ILE A 44 7.85 7.00 -6.14
N SER A 45 8.60 7.15 -5.05
CA SER A 45 8.25 6.52 -3.78
C SER A 45 6.86 6.92 -3.28
N ILE A 46 6.49 8.19 -3.40
CA ILE A 46 5.16 8.71 -3.02
C ILE A 46 4.07 7.98 -3.80
N GLU A 47 4.26 7.73 -5.10
CA GLU A 47 3.28 7.05 -5.95
C GLU A 47 3.02 5.62 -5.46
N TYR A 48 4.07 4.86 -5.14
CA TYR A 48 3.92 3.51 -4.61
C TYR A 48 3.24 3.50 -3.23
N PHE A 49 3.50 4.48 -2.35
CA PHE A 49 2.78 4.58 -1.09
C PHE A 49 1.29 4.92 -1.28
N LYS A 50 0.93 5.73 -2.29
CA LYS A 50 -0.48 6.00 -2.64
C LYS A 50 -1.18 4.73 -3.12
N GLN A 51 -0.56 3.97 -4.01
CA GLN A 51 -1.12 2.70 -4.52
C GLN A 51 -1.32 1.69 -3.37
N GLY A 52 -0.33 1.55 -2.48
CA GLY A 52 -0.47 0.74 -1.27
C GLY A 52 -1.63 1.22 -0.38
N LYS A 53 -1.79 2.53 -0.20
CA LYS A 53 -2.89 3.13 0.58
C LYS A 53 -4.25 2.84 -0.03
N GLU A 54 -4.41 2.95 -1.34
CA GLU A 54 -5.66 2.67 -2.06
C GLU A 54 -6.15 1.24 -1.85
N ILE A 55 -5.21 0.31 -1.73
CA ILE A 55 -5.48 -1.10 -1.43
C ILE A 55 -5.80 -1.30 0.07
N ALA A 56 -5.10 -0.59 0.95
CA ALA A 56 -5.26 -0.69 2.39
C ALA A 56 -6.62 -0.13 2.90
N ILE A 57 -7.14 0.92 2.28
CA ILE A 57 -8.41 1.59 2.65
C ILE A 57 -9.61 0.62 2.69
N PRO A 58 -9.97 -0.07 1.60
CA PRO A 58 -11.12 -0.99 1.60
C PRO A 58 -10.90 -2.19 2.53
N ARG A 59 -9.65 -2.51 2.88
CA ARG A 59 -9.27 -3.60 3.78
C ARG A 59 -9.20 -3.18 5.25
N LYS A 60 -9.34 -1.88 5.55
CA LYS A 60 -9.22 -1.30 6.90
C LYS A 60 -7.87 -1.62 7.56
N GLU A 61 -6.82 -1.67 6.75
CA GLU A 61 -5.45 -1.94 7.22
C GLU A 61 -4.82 -0.66 7.78
N ASN A 62 -5.31 -0.18 8.94
CA ASN A 62 -4.92 1.12 9.51
C ASN A 62 -3.41 1.32 9.63
N LYS A 63 -2.67 0.28 10.01
CA LYS A 63 -1.20 0.29 10.04
C LYS A 63 -0.58 0.79 8.72
N TRP A 64 -1.07 0.30 7.58
CA TRP A 64 -0.56 0.69 6.26
C TRP A 64 -1.09 2.05 5.84
N ILE A 65 -2.35 2.37 6.14
CA ILE A 65 -2.93 3.69 5.86
C ILE A 65 -2.13 4.78 6.57
N GLU A 66 -1.87 4.62 7.86
CA GLU A 66 -1.09 5.55 8.69
C GLU A 66 0.35 5.66 8.19
N LYS A 67 1.01 4.53 7.85
CA LYS A 67 2.36 4.56 7.27
C LYS A 67 2.39 5.36 5.97
N ALA A 68 1.44 5.14 5.04
CA ALA A 68 1.40 5.90 3.78
C ALA A 68 1.23 7.40 4.03
N GLU A 69 0.32 7.79 4.92
CA GLU A 69 0.09 9.20 5.22
C GLU A 69 1.31 9.90 5.81
N TYR A 70 2.03 9.22 6.69
CA TYR A 70 3.28 9.70 7.25
C TYR A 70 4.35 9.90 6.17
N GLU A 71 4.64 8.84 5.40
CA GLU A 71 5.71 8.86 4.39
C GLU A 71 5.42 9.89 3.28
N ILE A 72 4.19 9.91 2.75
CA ILE A 72 3.80 10.86 1.70
C ILE A 72 3.96 12.30 2.17
N ARG A 73 3.49 12.61 3.39
CA ARG A 73 3.63 13.96 3.97
C ARG A 73 5.09 14.36 4.12
N ARG A 74 5.91 13.46 4.67
CA ARG A 74 7.34 13.67 4.89
C ARG A 74 8.06 13.99 3.58
N TYR A 75 7.83 13.19 2.54
CA TYR A 75 8.53 13.36 1.27
C TYR A 75 8.02 14.56 0.46
N ASN A 76 6.73 14.88 0.53
CA ASN A 76 6.22 16.12 -0.06
C ASN A 76 6.90 17.35 0.56
N SER A 77 6.96 17.43 1.90
CA SER A 77 7.65 18.52 2.60
C SER A 77 9.12 18.62 2.18
N PHE A 78 9.83 17.49 2.13
CA PHE A 78 11.22 17.45 1.70
C PHE A 78 11.41 17.99 0.27
N ILE A 79 10.56 17.58 -0.67
CA ILE A 79 10.61 18.04 -2.06
C ILE A 79 10.32 19.54 -2.16
N GLU A 80 9.35 20.04 -1.41
CA GLU A 80 9.00 21.46 -1.37
C GLU A 80 10.14 22.32 -0.82
N ASP A 81 10.74 21.89 0.30
CA ASP A 81 11.88 22.57 0.91
C ASP A 81 13.08 22.59 -0.05
N PHE A 82 13.39 21.46 -0.67
CA PHE A 82 14.47 21.35 -1.65
C PHE A 82 14.24 22.27 -2.86
N LYS A 83 13.02 22.32 -3.39
CA LYS A 83 12.66 23.22 -4.50
C LYS A 83 12.82 24.68 -4.11
N ARG A 84 12.38 25.06 -2.91
CA ARG A 84 12.49 26.43 -2.41
C ARG A 84 13.95 26.87 -2.28
N ASP A 85 14.82 25.99 -1.80
CA ASP A 85 16.24 26.30 -1.68
C ASP A 85 16.95 26.43 -3.04
N LEU A 86 16.50 25.68 -4.05
CA LEU A 86 17.04 25.80 -5.42
C LEU A 86 16.61 27.10 -6.14
N MET A 87 15.52 27.73 -5.71
CA MET A 87 15.00 28.97 -6.29
C MET A 87 15.52 30.25 -5.60
N ARG A 88 16.36 30.11 -4.56
CA ARG A 88 17.01 31.21 -3.84
C ARG A 88 18.38 31.52 -4.45
#